data_AF-A0A177Q1D1-F1
#
_entry.id   AF-A0A177Q1D1-F1
#
_cell.length_a   1.000
_cell.length_b   1.000
_cell.length_c   1.000
_cell.angle_alpha   90.00
_cell.angle_beta   90.00
_cell.angle_gamma   90.00
#
_symmetry.space_group_name_H-M   'P 1'
#
loop_
_entity.id
_entity.type
_entity.pdbx_description
1 polymer ?
#
loop_
_entity_poly.entity_id
_entity_poly.type
_entity_poly.pdbx_seq_one_letter_code
_entity_poly.pdbx_strand_id
1 'polypeptide(L)'
;MFFGQIDGTGKEAIEAWANFSLRGVLGQHDALLTYMGTQKLRTPKGLSFIAQEGRSSDRDSILSLMVANRRMYAAIWSECVWMVADASDSSTKFILSDHPVTVYNRSCGPKNQRCRGASDPDLTLSATHTLFPLSLDKILILTNLTWARNPYQDPLHQRPNPLLNRSGIFKPMNVLTERYLNEQEVLEINFIIRSRAFKYIAAGEREWLYPEHHISKAQWAQFGKGYLLMPDPRALHMGGTVYLGYRDGRPHVADEYGRRPWQPGFETDGSGDESVALERFKGEFARLFGPRRRGRVRWPGPGLEPEQDDDESHKYHLGLEEENRKLLKGKRYG
;
A
#
# COMPACT_ATOMS: atom_id res chain seq x y z
N MET A 1 -7.29 29.29 -7.66
CA MET A 1 -5.86 28.90 -7.61
C MET A 1 -5.82 27.37 -7.54
N PHE A 2 -5.41 26.69 -8.62
CA PHE A 2 -5.79 25.28 -8.87
C PHE A 2 -4.92 24.25 -8.12
N PHE A 3 -3.61 24.47 -8.01
CA PHE A 3 -2.68 23.55 -7.34
C PHE A 3 -1.94 24.13 -6.13
N GLY A 4 -1.77 25.45 -6.04
CA GLY A 4 -0.93 26.07 -4.99
C GLY A 4 -1.36 25.70 -3.56
N GLN A 5 -2.67 25.67 -3.27
CA GLN A 5 -3.17 25.24 -1.96
C GLN A 5 -2.89 23.75 -1.71
N ILE A 6 -3.11 22.89 -2.73
CA ILE A 6 -2.89 21.44 -2.64
C ILE A 6 -1.40 21.16 -2.39
N ASP A 7 -0.51 21.84 -3.10
CA ASP A 7 0.94 21.69 -2.94
C ASP A 7 1.41 22.19 -1.56
N GLY A 8 0.85 23.31 -1.07
CA GLY A 8 1.14 23.82 0.27
C GLY A 8 0.73 22.85 1.39
N THR A 9 -0.55 22.44 1.43
CA THR A 9 -1.04 21.47 2.42
C THR A 9 -0.41 20.09 2.24
N GLY A 10 -0.09 19.73 1.00
CA GLY A 10 0.54 18.46 0.66
C GLY A 10 1.97 18.36 1.21
N LYS A 11 2.74 19.45 1.16
CA LYS A 11 4.07 19.51 1.76
C LYS A 11 4.02 19.25 3.27
N GLU A 12 3.14 19.95 4.00
CA GLU A 12 2.96 19.77 5.44
C GLU A 12 2.56 18.33 5.77
N ALA A 13 1.66 17.75 4.97
CA ALA A 13 1.25 16.36 5.13
C ALA A 13 2.42 15.40 4.89
N ILE A 14 3.21 15.58 3.82
CA ILE A 14 4.38 14.73 3.56
C ILE A 14 5.36 14.79 4.74
N GLU A 15 5.68 15.97 5.25
CA GLU A 15 6.59 16.14 6.38
C GLU A 15 6.07 15.45 7.66
N ALA A 16 4.77 15.57 7.94
CA ALA A 16 4.13 14.90 9.06
C ALA A 16 4.14 13.37 8.94
N TRP A 17 3.98 12.84 7.72
CA TRP A 17 4.00 11.41 7.46
C TRP A 17 5.41 10.82 7.39
N ALA A 18 6.39 11.58 6.90
CA ALA A 18 7.80 11.19 6.91
C ALA A 18 8.35 11.07 8.35
N ASN A 19 7.90 11.97 9.22
CA ASN A 19 8.19 11.98 10.65
C ASN A 19 6.98 11.47 11.44
N PHE A 20 6.47 10.30 11.04
CA PHE A 20 5.20 9.78 11.54
C PHE A 20 5.09 9.88 13.07
N SER A 21 4.08 10.61 13.51
CA SER A 21 3.58 10.55 14.87
C SER A 21 2.08 10.58 14.81
N LEU A 22 1.41 9.79 15.65
CA LEU A 22 -0.05 9.73 15.67
C LEU A 22 -0.66 11.13 15.74
N ARG A 23 -0.17 11.97 16.66
CA ARG A 23 -0.64 13.35 16.82
C ARG A 23 -0.36 14.23 15.61
N GLY A 24 0.80 14.07 14.97
CA GLY A 24 1.19 14.88 13.81
C GLY A 24 0.38 14.57 12.56
N VAL A 25 -0.05 13.31 12.37
CA VAL A 25 -0.83 12.90 11.20
C VAL A 25 -2.34 13.09 11.37
N LEU A 26 -2.83 13.31 12.60
CA LEU A 26 -4.25 13.63 12.82
C LEU A 26 -4.60 14.92 12.06
N GLY A 27 -5.61 14.82 11.19
CA GLY A 27 -6.03 15.93 10.32
C GLY A 27 -5.22 16.09 9.03
N GLN A 28 -4.07 15.40 8.89
CA GLN A 28 -3.23 15.46 7.68
C GLN A 28 -3.55 14.37 6.65
N HIS A 29 -4.33 13.36 7.05
CA HIS A 29 -4.72 12.24 6.18
C HIS A 29 -5.40 12.69 4.88
N ASP A 30 -6.40 13.58 4.97
CA ASP A 30 -7.14 14.04 3.80
C ASP A 30 -6.27 14.89 2.85
N ALA A 31 -5.37 15.69 3.43
CA ALA A 31 -4.41 16.48 2.66
C ALA A 31 -3.44 15.56 1.90
N LEU A 32 -2.89 14.54 2.56
CA LEU A 32 -1.99 13.58 1.92
C LEU A 32 -2.69 12.82 0.78
N LEU A 33 -3.88 12.25 1.00
CA LEU A 33 -4.60 11.50 -0.04
C LEU A 33 -4.95 12.38 -1.25
N THR A 34 -5.35 13.62 -0.99
CA THR A 34 -5.63 14.60 -2.06
C THR A 34 -4.36 14.94 -2.82
N TYR A 35 -3.25 15.12 -2.11
CA TYR A 35 -1.95 15.39 -2.72
C TYR A 35 -1.48 14.22 -3.58
N MET A 36 -1.50 12.98 -3.05
CA MET A 36 -1.15 11.76 -3.78
C MET A 36 -2.02 11.57 -5.02
N GLY A 37 -3.34 11.68 -4.90
CA GLY A 37 -4.25 11.53 -6.04
C GLY A 37 -3.99 12.60 -7.11
N THR A 38 -3.73 13.84 -6.67
CA THR A 38 -3.33 14.93 -7.58
C THR A 38 -1.99 14.64 -8.25
N GLN A 39 -0.97 14.20 -7.51
CA GLN A 39 0.33 13.80 -8.07
C GLN A 39 0.20 12.66 -9.08
N LYS A 40 -0.68 11.68 -8.82
CA LYS A 40 -0.89 10.56 -9.74
C LYS A 40 -1.49 11.04 -11.05
N LEU A 41 -2.53 11.86 -10.99
CA LEU A 41 -3.32 12.27 -12.16
C LEU A 41 -2.71 13.43 -12.97
N ARG A 42 -1.93 14.33 -12.35
CA ARG A 42 -1.36 15.51 -13.03
C ARG A 42 -0.14 15.23 -13.91
N THR A 43 0.30 13.98 -13.97
CA THR A 43 1.47 13.55 -14.76
C THR A 43 1.08 13.29 -16.21
N PRO A 44 2.00 13.30 -17.19
CA PRO A 44 1.67 12.93 -18.57
C PRO A 44 0.98 11.55 -18.65
N LYS A 45 1.43 10.62 -17.82
CA LYS A 45 0.84 9.28 -17.64
C LYS A 45 -0.59 9.36 -17.09
N GLY A 46 -0.79 10.12 -16.00
CA GLY A 46 -2.11 10.31 -15.37
C GLY A 46 -3.12 11.04 -16.26
N LEU A 47 -2.69 12.07 -16.98
CA LEU A 47 -3.53 12.80 -17.94
C LEU A 47 -3.93 11.92 -19.12
N SER A 48 -3.01 11.08 -19.61
CA SER A 48 -3.32 10.09 -20.65
C SER A 48 -4.34 9.05 -20.16
N PHE A 49 -4.23 8.60 -18.91
CA PHE A 49 -5.23 7.73 -18.28
C PHE A 49 -6.61 8.42 -18.20
N ILE A 50 -6.69 9.66 -17.71
CA ILE A 50 -7.95 10.40 -17.62
C ILE A 50 -8.57 10.68 -18.99
N ALA A 51 -7.75 10.97 -20.01
CA ALA A 51 -8.21 11.16 -21.38
C ALA A 51 -8.85 9.88 -21.94
N GLN A 52 -8.27 8.71 -21.66
CA GLN A 52 -8.81 7.41 -22.07
C GLN A 52 -10.13 7.10 -21.36
N GLU A 53 -10.17 7.23 -20.03
CA GLU A 53 -11.37 6.96 -19.22
C GLU A 53 -12.52 7.93 -19.56
N GLY A 54 -12.20 9.22 -19.72
CA GLY A 54 -13.17 10.25 -20.06
C GLY A 54 -13.55 10.30 -21.54
N ARG A 55 -12.90 9.48 -22.39
CA ARG A 55 -13.05 9.49 -23.86
C ARG A 55 -12.98 10.91 -24.45
N SER A 56 -12.05 11.72 -23.95
CA SER A 56 -11.89 13.11 -24.37
C SER A 56 -10.45 13.39 -24.75
N SER A 57 -10.27 14.07 -25.88
CA SER A 57 -9.00 14.65 -26.32
C SER A 57 -8.92 16.15 -26.04
N ASP A 58 -10.01 16.76 -25.55
CA ASP A 58 -10.06 18.18 -25.24
C ASP A 58 -9.33 18.49 -23.93
N ARG A 59 -8.42 19.47 -23.99
CA ARG A 59 -7.55 19.81 -22.87
C ARG A 59 -8.33 20.26 -21.64
N ASP A 60 -9.31 21.13 -21.81
CA ASP A 60 -10.04 21.73 -20.69
C ASP A 60 -10.94 20.69 -20.01
N SER A 61 -11.53 19.80 -20.81
CA SER A 61 -12.26 18.63 -20.34
C SER A 61 -11.37 17.68 -19.55
N ILE A 62 -10.18 17.34 -20.06
CA ILE A 62 -9.22 16.46 -19.36
C ILE A 62 -8.81 17.08 -18.01
N LEU A 63 -8.49 18.37 -17.99
CA LEU A 63 -8.11 19.07 -16.76
C LEU A 63 -9.27 19.11 -15.76
N SER A 64 -10.50 19.34 -16.22
CA SER A 64 -11.70 19.32 -15.37
C SER A 64 -11.97 17.93 -14.78
N LEU A 65 -11.82 16.88 -15.58
CA LEU A 65 -11.92 15.49 -15.13
C LEU A 65 -10.84 15.12 -14.12
N MET A 66 -9.60 15.58 -14.32
CA MET A 66 -8.51 15.37 -13.37
C MET A 66 -8.85 15.97 -12.00
N VAL A 67 -9.45 17.17 -11.96
CA VAL A 67 -9.86 17.83 -10.70
C VAL A 67 -10.95 17.05 -10.01
N ALA A 68 -11.97 16.67 -10.78
CA ALA A 68 -13.12 15.93 -10.26
C ALA A 68 -12.69 14.58 -9.68
N ASN A 69 -11.69 13.92 -10.30
CA ASN A 69 -11.22 12.59 -9.92
C ASN A 69 -9.97 12.60 -9.03
N ARG A 70 -9.48 13.75 -8.56
CA ARG A 70 -8.25 13.83 -7.73
C ARG A 70 -8.32 13.04 -6.42
N ARG A 71 -9.52 12.65 -5.97
CA ARG A 71 -9.75 11.81 -4.78
C ARG A 71 -10.28 10.41 -5.14
N MET A 72 -10.22 10.01 -6.41
CA MET A 72 -10.84 8.77 -6.90
C MET A 72 -10.38 7.51 -6.16
N TYR A 73 -9.11 7.45 -5.76
CA TYR A 73 -8.53 6.33 -5.03
C TYR A 73 -8.52 6.50 -3.51
N ALA A 74 -9.00 7.63 -2.99
CA ALA A 74 -8.86 7.98 -1.57
C ALA A 74 -9.44 6.89 -0.65
N ALA A 75 -10.63 6.36 -0.95
CA ALA A 75 -11.23 5.31 -0.14
C ALA A 75 -10.41 4.02 -0.11
N ILE A 76 -9.95 3.56 -1.28
CA ILE A 76 -9.13 2.36 -1.41
C ILE A 76 -7.83 2.52 -0.62
N TRP A 77 -7.17 3.67 -0.75
CA TRP A 77 -5.95 3.98 0.00
C TRP A 77 -6.18 4.04 1.50
N SER A 78 -7.26 4.68 1.98
CA SER A 78 -7.60 4.73 3.41
C SER A 78 -7.72 3.34 4.04
N GLU A 79 -8.20 2.37 3.27
CA GLU A 79 -8.47 0.99 3.71
C GLU A 79 -7.29 0.04 3.52
N CYS A 80 -6.21 0.48 2.88
CA CYS A 80 -4.98 -0.29 2.82
C CYS A 80 -4.37 -0.45 4.22
N VAL A 81 -3.43 -1.38 4.35
CA VAL A 81 -2.44 -1.35 5.42
C VAL A 81 -1.38 -0.32 5.05
N TRP A 82 -1.21 0.68 5.92
CA TRP A 82 -0.26 1.76 5.74
C TRP A 82 1.05 1.43 6.43
N MET A 83 2.16 1.64 5.74
CA MET A 83 3.50 1.45 6.29
C MET A 83 4.43 2.57 5.84
N VAL A 84 5.12 3.20 6.79
CA VAL A 84 6.23 4.11 6.50
C VAL A 84 7.52 3.33 6.72
N ALA A 85 8.25 3.08 5.63
CA ALA A 85 9.52 2.37 5.65
C ALA A 85 10.70 3.35 5.51
N ASP A 86 11.85 2.94 6.03
CA ASP A 86 13.04 3.76 6.22
C ASP A 86 14.26 3.13 5.53
N ALA A 87 14.95 3.90 4.70
CA ALA A 87 16.16 3.55 3.98
C ALA A 87 17.42 4.21 4.58
N SER A 88 17.35 4.76 5.80
CA SER A 88 18.47 5.42 6.48
C SER A 88 19.71 4.53 6.57
N ASP A 89 19.51 3.23 6.80
CA ASP A 89 20.58 2.22 6.90
C ASP A 89 21.12 1.74 5.53
N SER A 90 20.48 2.14 4.43
CA SER A 90 20.87 1.81 3.07
C SER A 90 21.79 2.88 2.49
N SER A 91 22.80 2.48 1.72
CA SER A 91 23.70 3.40 1.04
C SER A 91 23.04 4.04 -0.19
N THR A 92 22.16 3.31 -0.86
CA THR A 92 21.27 3.84 -1.89
C THR A 92 20.00 4.40 -1.26
N LYS A 93 19.55 5.56 -1.77
CA LYS A 93 18.30 6.21 -1.35
C LYS A 93 17.23 6.14 -2.44
N PHE A 94 15.99 6.51 -2.12
CA PHE A 94 14.89 6.42 -3.07
C PHE A 94 15.07 7.38 -4.24
N ILE A 95 14.80 6.87 -5.44
CA ILE A 95 14.70 7.70 -6.64
C ILE A 95 13.29 8.30 -6.77
N LEU A 96 13.20 9.41 -7.48
CA LEU A 96 11.95 10.03 -7.89
C LEU A 96 11.68 9.74 -9.36
N SER A 97 10.42 9.72 -9.74
CA SER A 97 9.99 9.61 -11.13
C SER A 97 9.00 10.70 -11.48
N ASP A 98 8.79 10.91 -12.78
CA ASP A 98 7.69 11.71 -13.31
C ASP A 98 6.31 11.07 -13.13
N HIS A 99 6.23 9.91 -12.45
CA HIS A 99 5.01 9.30 -11.96
C HIS A 99 5.17 8.89 -10.48
N PRO A 100 5.21 9.86 -9.56
CA PRO A 100 5.70 9.65 -8.20
C PRO A 100 4.81 8.74 -7.34
N VAL A 101 3.53 8.60 -7.69
CA VAL A 101 2.62 7.62 -7.06
C VAL A 101 2.62 6.35 -7.89
N THR A 102 3.60 5.50 -7.60
CA THR A 102 3.90 4.29 -8.34
C THR A 102 3.04 3.11 -7.86
N VAL A 103 2.70 2.20 -8.76
CA VAL A 103 1.89 1.03 -8.46
C VAL A 103 2.65 -0.27 -8.77
N TYR A 104 2.66 -1.18 -7.81
CA TYR A 104 3.23 -2.51 -7.93
C TYR A 104 2.15 -3.58 -7.80
N ASN A 105 2.20 -4.59 -8.66
CA ASN A 105 1.48 -5.85 -8.48
C ASN A 105 2.42 -6.97 -8.92
N ARG A 106 2.54 -8.02 -8.11
CA ARG A 106 3.51 -9.11 -8.33
C ARG A 106 3.30 -9.87 -9.64
N SER A 107 2.07 -9.91 -10.16
CA SER A 107 1.74 -10.56 -11.44
C SER A 107 1.79 -9.59 -12.62
N CYS A 108 1.92 -8.30 -12.37
CA CYS A 108 2.01 -7.27 -13.39
C CYS A 108 3.45 -6.76 -13.53
N GLY A 109 4.35 -7.57 -14.08
CA GLY A 109 5.71 -7.14 -14.38
C GLY A 109 5.79 -6.00 -15.42
N PRO A 110 6.98 -5.42 -15.66
CA PRO A 110 7.15 -4.26 -16.55
C PRO A 110 6.72 -4.51 -18.00
N LYS A 111 6.75 -5.77 -18.46
CA LYS A 111 6.32 -6.18 -19.82
C LYS A 111 4.86 -6.63 -19.89
N ASN A 112 4.13 -6.63 -18.78
CA ASN A 112 2.74 -7.06 -18.76
C ASN A 112 1.90 -6.12 -19.65
N GLN A 113 0.99 -6.70 -20.44
CA GLN A 113 0.14 -5.93 -21.36
C GLN A 113 -0.71 -4.88 -20.64
N ARG A 114 -1.14 -5.18 -19.41
CA ARG A 114 -1.91 -4.26 -18.54
C ARG A 114 -1.14 -3.02 -18.10
N CYS A 115 0.18 -2.99 -18.31
CA CYS A 115 1.06 -1.89 -17.89
C CYS A 115 1.75 -1.20 -19.09
N ARG A 116 1.21 -1.36 -20.30
CA ARG A 116 1.78 -0.72 -21.50
C ARG A 116 1.37 0.75 -21.60
N GLY A 117 2.25 1.55 -22.20
CA GLY A 117 1.98 2.96 -22.45
C GLY A 117 1.79 3.73 -21.13
N ALA A 118 0.63 4.37 -20.99
CA ALA A 118 0.32 5.15 -19.80
C ALA A 118 -0.35 4.34 -18.68
N SER A 119 -0.56 3.04 -18.86
CA SER A 119 -1.30 2.21 -17.91
C SER A 119 -0.42 1.70 -16.77
N ASP A 120 -1.04 1.51 -15.61
CA ASP A 120 -0.49 0.83 -14.43
C ASP A 120 -1.41 -0.33 -14.04
N PRO A 121 -0.96 -1.25 -13.17
CA PRO A 121 -1.88 -2.21 -12.56
C PRO A 121 -3.05 -1.47 -11.91
N ASP A 122 -4.24 -2.02 -12.04
CA ASP A 122 -5.43 -1.44 -11.43
C ASP A 122 -5.31 -1.49 -9.89
N LEU A 123 -5.64 -0.37 -9.24
CA LEU A 123 -5.62 -0.23 -7.78
C LEU A 123 -6.71 -1.08 -7.09
N THR A 124 -7.71 -1.51 -7.85
CA THR A 124 -8.75 -2.42 -7.38
C THR A 124 -8.32 -3.89 -7.37
N LEU A 125 -7.12 -4.24 -7.85
CA LEU A 125 -6.62 -5.61 -7.72
C LEU A 125 -6.14 -5.89 -6.30
N SER A 126 -6.30 -7.14 -5.86
CA SER A 126 -5.91 -7.64 -4.54
C SER A 126 -4.42 -7.38 -4.30
N ALA A 127 -3.50 -7.89 -5.12
CA ALA A 127 -2.06 -7.75 -4.90
C ALA A 127 -1.46 -6.38 -5.28
N THR A 128 -2.29 -5.35 -5.38
CA THR A 128 -1.81 -4.00 -5.69
C THR A 128 -1.28 -3.30 -4.44
N HIS A 129 -0.07 -2.76 -4.60
CA HIS A 129 0.62 -1.91 -3.64
C HIS A 129 0.82 -0.53 -4.27
N THR A 130 0.61 0.53 -3.49
CA THR A 130 0.96 1.90 -3.90
C THR A 130 2.21 2.34 -3.17
N LEU A 131 3.15 2.89 -3.92
CA LEU A 131 4.44 3.39 -3.44
C LEU A 131 4.49 4.90 -3.63
N PHE A 132 4.88 5.61 -2.59
CA PHE A 132 5.01 7.06 -2.63
C PHE A 132 6.21 7.51 -1.78
N PRO A 133 7.35 7.85 -2.40
CA PRO A 133 8.49 8.42 -1.69
C PRO A 133 8.10 9.72 -0.98
N LEU A 134 8.39 9.80 0.31
CA LEU A 134 8.13 10.96 1.16
C LEU A 134 9.37 11.84 1.33
N SER A 135 10.56 11.22 1.36
CA SER A 135 11.87 11.87 1.35
C SER A 135 12.88 10.93 0.67
N LEU A 136 14.18 11.27 0.69
CA LEU A 136 15.24 10.38 0.21
C LEU A 136 15.25 9.05 0.98
N ASP A 137 14.99 9.09 2.29
CA ASP A 137 15.06 7.92 3.17
C ASP A 137 13.69 7.31 3.48
N LYS A 138 12.60 8.06 3.33
CA LYS A 138 11.27 7.61 3.77
C LYS A 138 10.37 7.32 2.59
N ILE A 139 9.68 6.20 2.62
CA ILE A 139 8.66 5.83 1.63
C ILE A 139 7.36 5.39 2.32
N LEU A 140 6.24 5.83 1.77
CA LEU A 140 4.92 5.31 2.10
C LEU A 140 4.60 4.12 1.21
N ILE A 141 4.25 3.01 1.84
CA ILE A 141 3.81 1.77 1.18
C ILE A 141 2.38 1.49 1.64
N LEU A 142 1.46 1.45 0.69
CA LEU A 142 0.06 1.09 0.91
C LEU A 142 -0.18 -0.29 0.32
N THR A 143 -0.47 -1.27 1.18
CA THR A 143 -0.79 -2.64 0.75
C THR A 143 -2.27 -2.88 0.88
N ASN A 144 -2.91 -3.37 -0.17
CA ASN A 144 -4.32 -3.74 -0.10
C ASN A 144 -4.59 -4.73 1.05
N LEU A 145 -5.62 -4.47 1.86
CA LEU A 145 -5.91 -5.25 3.06
C LEU A 145 -6.14 -6.74 2.78
N THR A 146 -6.88 -7.09 1.73
CA THR A 146 -7.14 -8.52 1.43
C THR A 146 -5.84 -9.24 1.06
N TRP A 147 -4.93 -8.56 0.37
CA TRP A 147 -3.64 -9.14 0.03
C TRP A 147 -2.72 -9.27 1.24
N ALA A 148 -2.71 -8.24 2.10
CA ALA A 148 -1.98 -8.26 3.37
C ALA A 148 -2.41 -9.43 4.27
N ARG A 149 -3.70 -9.82 4.22
CA ARG A 149 -4.26 -10.95 4.98
C ARG A 149 -4.08 -12.30 4.29
N ASN A 150 -4.22 -12.34 2.98
CA ASN A 150 -4.12 -13.57 2.20
C ASN A 150 -3.25 -13.34 0.95
N PRO A 151 -1.92 -13.54 1.04
CA PRO A 151 -1.02 -13.42 -0.10
C PRO A 151 -1.00 -14.68 -0.99
N TYR A 152 -1.84 -15.68 -0.70
CA TYR A 152 -1.93 -16.94 -1.45
C TYR A 152 -3.04 -16.94 -2.51
N GLN A 153 -3.91 -15.93 -2.50
CA GLN A 153 -4.98 -15.77 -3.49
C GLN A 153 -4.44 -15.34 -4.87
N ASP A 154 -5.30 -15.31 -5.89
CA ASP A 154 -4.93 -14.77 -7.20
C ASP A 154 -4.58 -13.28 -7.09
N PRO A 155 -3.35 -12.87 -7.46
CA PRO A 155 -2.90 -11.47 -7.41
C PRO A 155 -3.70 -10.52 -8.31
N LEU A 156 -4.41 -11.05 -9.30
CA LEU A 156 -5.22 -10.31 -10.27
C LEU A 156 -6.72 -10.33 -9.92
N HIS A 157 -7.11 -10.95 -8.81
CA HIS A 157 -8.48 -10.88 -8.33
C HIS A 157 -8.84 -9.46 -7.89
N GLN A 158 -10.12 -9.09 -8.02
CA GLN A 158 -10.59 -7.80 -7.50
C GLN A 158 -10.65 -7.83 -5.98
N ARG A 159 -10.28 -6.73 -5.35
CA ARG A 159 -10.47 -6.56 -3.91
C ARG A 159 -11.96 -6.53 -3.56
N PRO A 160 -12.34 -6.88 -2.32
CA PRO A 160 -13.64 -6.53 -1.80
C PRO A 160 -13.90 -5.02 -1.89
N ASN A 161 -15.12 -4.66 -2.28
CA ASN A 161 -15.58 -3.29 -2.46
C ASN A 161 -14.66 -2.42 -3.36
N PRO A 162 -14.52 -2.78 -4.66
CA PRO A 162 -13.61 -2.11 -5.59
C PRO A 162 -14.10 -0.73 -6.05
N LEU A 163 -15.27 -0.28 -5.60
CA LEU A 163 -15.87 0.98 -6.00
C LEU A 163 -14.96 2.17 -5.64
N LEU A 164 -14.68 2.99 -6.65
CA LEU A 164 -13.94 4.25 -6.54
C LEU A 164 -14.87 5.39 -6.09
N ASN A 165 -14.32 6.59 -5.85
CA ASN A 165 -15.09 7.81 -5.58
C ASN A 165 -16.11 7.68 -4.43
N ARG A 166 -15.75 6.97 -3.37
CA ARG A 166 -16.56 6.82 -2.15
C ARG A 166 -15.84 7.36 -0.91
N SER A 167 -16.54 7.38 0.21
CA SER A 167 -15.89 7.56 1.51
C SER A 167 -15.21 6.27 1.94
N GLY A 168 -14.00 6.37 2.49
CA GLY A 168 -13.30 5.26 3.12
C GLY A 168 -13.12 5.50 4.61
N ILE A 169 -12.77 4.45 5.34
CA ILE A 169 -12.42 4.52 6.76
C ILE A 169 -10.92 4.38 6.90
N PHE A 170 -10.31 5.29 7.66
CA PHE A 170 -8.88 5.25 7.97
C PHE A 170 -8.66 4.92 9.45
N LYS A 171 -7.79 3.95 9.72
CA LYS A 171 -7.43 3.51 11.07
C LYS A 171 -6.01 3.99 11.41
N PRO A 172 -5.82 5.19 11.99
CA PRO A 172 -4.50 5.76 12.23
C PRO A 172 -3.63 4.96 13.20
N MET A 173 -4.25 4.18 14.10
CA MET A 173 -3.54 3.29 15.04
C MET A 173 -2.86 2.10 14.36
N ASN A 174 -3.29 1.75 13.15
CA ASN A 174 -2.82 0.56 12.44
C ASN A 174 -1.70 0.89 11.43
N VAL A 175 -1.15 2.11 11.47
CA VAL A 175 -0.02 2.46 10.61
C VAL A 175 1.24 1.80 11.15
N LEU A 176 1.91 1.02 10.29
CA LEU A 176 3.21 0.43 10.61
C LEU A 176 4.31 1.45 10.39
N THR A 177 5.24 1.52 11.34
CA THR A 177 6.46 2.32 11.27
C THR A 177 7.65 1.47 11.67
N GLU A 178 8.87 2.02 11.74
CA GLU A 178 10.04 1.28 12.25
C GLU A 178 10.43 0.06 11.39
N ARG A 179 10.14 0.12 10.08
CA ARG A 179 10.68 -0.85 9.11
C ARG A 179 11.92 -0.26 8.44
N TYR A 180 13.09 -0.78 8.79
CA TYR A 180 14.34 -0.44 8.14
C TYR A 180 14.61 -1.38 6.96
N LEU A 181 14.81 -0.80 5.78
CA LEU A 181 15.07 -1.49 4.53
C LEU A 181 16.57 -1.65 4.34
N ASN A 182 16.98 -2.86 3.95
CA ASN A 182 18.36 -3.06 3.53
C ASN A 182 18.58 -2.58 2.09
N GLU A 183 19.86 -2.49 1.69
CA GLU A 183 20.29 -2.05 0.36
C GLU A 183 19.56 -2.79 -0.78
N GLN A 184 19.47 -4.12 -0.70
CA GLN A 184 18.82 -4.93 -1.72
C GLN A 184 17.34 -4.57 -1.87
N GLU A 185 16.62 -4.36 -0.76
CA GLU A 185 15.22 -3.96 -0.79
C GLU A 185 15.03 -2.55 -1.39
N VAL A 186 15.92 -1.61 -1.08
CA VAL A 186 15.86 -0.26 -1.66
C VAL A 186 16.12 -0.30 -3.16
N LEU A 187 17.08 -1.10 -3.62
CA LEU A 187 17.34 -1.32 -5.04
C LEU A 187 16.13 -1.95 -5.75
N GLU A 188 15.47 -2.93 -5.15
CA GLU A 188 14.25 -3.54 -5.69
C GLU A 188 13.09 -2.53 -5.77
N ILE A 189 12.90 -1.68 -4.76
CA ILE A 189 11.91 -0.60 -4.79
C ILE A 189 12.24 0.43 -5.87
N ASN A 190 13.50 0.85 -5.98
CA ASN A 190 13.95 1.77 -7.02
C ASN A 190 13.75 1.17 -8.42
N PHE A 191 13.99 -0.13 -8.59
CA PHE A 191 13.70 -0.83 -9.83
C PHE A 191 12.20 -0.77 -10.20
N ILE A 192 11.30 -0.90 -9.21
CA ILE A 192 9.86 -0.74 -9.41
C ILE A 192 9.53 0.69 -9.84
N ILE A 193 10.04 1.71 -9.12
CA ILE A 193 9.79 3.13 -9.43
C ILE A 193 10.28 3.46 -10.85
N ARG A 194 11.50 3.05 -11.20
CA ARG A 194 12.06 3.24 -12.54
C ARG A 194 11.24 2.53 -13.61
N SER A 195 10.83 1.29 -13.36
CA SER A 195 10.02 0.51 -14.31
C SER A 195 8.62 1.09 -14.56
N ARG A 196 8.15 1.98 -13.68
CA ARG A 196 6.82 2.59 -13.75
C ARG A 196 6.84 4.06 -14.16
N ALA A 197 8.02 4.68 -14.16
CA ALA A 197 8.26 6.00 -14.71
C ALA A 197 7.81 6.05 -16.18
N PHE A 198 7.38 7.23 -16.61
CA PHE A 198 6.95 7.42 -18.00
C PHE A 198 8.12 7.84 -18.88
N LYS A 199 8.85 8.88 -18.49
CA LYS A 199 9.96 9.45 -19.26
C LYS A 199 11.16 9.84 -18.42
N TYR A 200 10.93 10.34 -17.21
CA TYR A 200 12.00 10.90 -16.38
C TYR A 200 12.09 10.24 -15.00
N ILE A 201 13.33 10.10 -14.54
CA ILE A 201 13.70 9.73 -13.19
C ILE A 201 14.76 10.69 -12.67
N ALA A 202 14.83 10.86 -11.36
CA ALA A 202 15.82 11.69 -10.68
C ALA A 202 16.31 11.00 -9.40
N ALA A 203 17.57 11.22 -9.04
CA ALA A 203 18.18 10.68 -7.84
C ALA A 203 19.22 11.67 -7.29
N GLY A 204 19.56 11.53 -6.01
CA GLY A 204 20.63 12.33 -5.39
C GLY A 204 22.01 11.98 -5.96
N GLU A 205 22.22 10.72 -6.32
CA GLU A 205 23.47 10.22 -6.91
C GLU A 205 23.22 9.56 -8.27
N ARG A 206 24.22 9.66 -9.16
CA ARG A 206 24.12 9.12 -10.53
C ARG A 206 23.94 7.61 -10.55
N GLU A 207 24.63 6.87 -9.70
CA GLU A 207 24.58 5.40 -9.68
C GLU A 207 23.20 4.88 -9.27
N TRP A 208 22.50 5.58 -8.37
CA TRP A 208 21.15 5.19 -7.92
C TRP A 208 20.13 5.21 -9.05
N LEU A 209 20.39 5.95 -10.13
CA LEU A 209 19.51 5.97 -11.28
C LEU A 209 19.38 4.59 -11.91
N TYR A 210 20.37 3.70 -11.79
CA TYR A 210 20.48 2.44 -12.55
C TYR A 210 20.29 1.15 -11.71
N PRO A 211 19.14 0.98 -11.02
CA PRO A 211 18.90 -0.23 -10.22
C PRO A 211 18.89 -1.52 -11.07
N GLU A 212 18.65 -1.44 -12.39
CA GLU A 212 18.70 -2.57 -13.29
C GLU A 212 20.08 -3.23 -13.45
N HIS A 213 21.16 -2.55 -13.05
CA HIS A 213 22.50 -3.15 -13.00
C HIS A 213 22.60 -4.23 -11.90
N HIS A 214 21.78 -4.11 -10.87
CA HIS A 214 21.77 -5.02 -9.71
C HIS A 214 20.53 -5.91 -9.69
N ILE A 215 19.40 -5.42 -10.21
CA ILE A 215 18.09 -6.08 -10.11
C ILE A 215 17.62 -6.58 -11.46
N SER A 216 17.26 -7.87 -11.52
CA SER A 216 16.69 -8.47 -12.72
C SER A 216 15.16 -8.41 -12.73
N LYS A 217 14.59 -8.00 -13.87
CA LYS A 217 13.13 -8.09 -14.12
C LYS A 217 12.56 -9.50 -13.98
N ALA A 218 13.39 -10.55 -14.14
CA ALA A 218 12.96 -11.93 -13.98
C ALA A 218 12.55 -12.26 -12.53
N GLN A 219 13.03 -11.47 -11.56
CA GLN A 219 12.77 -11.64 -10.14
C GLN A 219 11.56 -10.83 -9.64
N TRP A 220 10.82 -10.14 -10.53
CA TRP A 220 9.74 -9.21 -10.15
C TRP A 220 8.76 -9.76 -9.11
N ALA A 221 8.35 -11.02 -9.25
CA ALA A 221 7.39 -11.68 -8.34
C ALA A 221 8.05 -12.26 -7.07
N GLN A 222 9.38 -12.23 -6.98
CA GLN A 222 10.22 -12.80 -5.92
C GLN A 222 10.98 -11.75 -5.10
N PHE A 223 10.90 -10.47 -5.46
CA PHE A 223 11.50 -9.38 -4.70
C PHE A 223 11.16 -9.47 -3.21
N GLY A 224 12.16 -9.26 -2.34
CA GLY A 224 12.03 -9.41 -0.89
C GLY A 224 11.50 -10.80 -0.48
N LYS A 225 11.99 -11.87 -1.12
CA LYS A 225 11.49 -13.25 -0.96
C LYS A 225 10.00 -13.42 -1.32
N GLY A 226 9.47 -12.55 -2.18
CA GLY A 226 8.06 -12.46 -2.55
C GLY A 226 7.22 -11.52 -1.68
N TYR A 227 7.82 -10.92 -0.64
CA TYR A 227 7.12 -10.12 0.37
C TYR A 227 7.73 -8.71 0.55
N LEU A 228 8.48 -8.20 -0.44
CA LEU A 228 9.14 -6.88 -0.37
C LEU A 228 8.22 -5.78 0.16
N LEU A 229 6.99 -5.67 -0.32
CA LEU A 229 6.10 -4.56 0.03
C LEU A 229 5.06 -4.92 1.08
N MET A 230 5.08 -6.17 1.57
CA MET A 230 4.14 -6.62 2.57
C MET A 230 4.43 -5.97 3.93
N PRO A 231 3.39 -5.57 4.68
CA PRO A 231 3.55 -5.26 6.09
C PRO A 231 3.93 -6.53 6.86
N ASP A 232 4.44 -6.37 8.09
CA ASP A 232 4.57 -7.51 9.00
C ASP A 232 3.17 -8.05 9.36
N PRO A 233 2.81 -9.28 8.93
CA PRO A 233 1.46 -9.81 9.15
C PRO A 233 1.15 -10.06 10.62
N ARG A 234 2.17 -10.13 11.49
CA ARG A 234 1.99 -10.34 12.93
C ARG A 234 1.35 -9.13 13.61
N ALA A 235 1.36 -7.96 12.97
CA ALA A 235 0.63 -6.76 13.40
C ALA A 235 -0.79 -6.68 12.82
N LEU A 236 -1.20 -7.66 12.00
CA LEU A 236 -2.52 -7.69 11.38
C LEU A 236 -3.48 -8.56 12.18
N HIS A 237 -4.71 -8.09 12.26
CA HIS A 237 -5.82 -8.78 12.91
C HIS A 237 -6.96 -8.94 11.93
N MET A 238 -7.85 -9.90 12.23
CA MET A 238 -9.09 -10.09 11.49
C MET A 238 -10.21 -9.23 12.04
N GLY A 239 -11.08 -8.78 11.14
CA GLY A 239 -12.45 -8.39 11.44
C GLY A 239 -12.64 -7.05 12.13
N GLY A 240 -13.93 -6.71 12.23
CA GLY A 240 -14.46 -5.61 13.00
C GLY A 240 -15.27 -4.64 12.13
N THR A 241 -16.55 -4.49 12.47
CA THR A 241 -17.34 -3.37 11.98
C THR A 241 -16.94 -2.10 12.73
N VAL A 242 -16.63 -1.06 11.96
CA VAL A 242 -16.28 0.24 12.51
C VAL A 242 -17.55 1.07 12.64
N TYR A 243 -17.84 1.49 13.86
CA TYR A 243 -18.90 2.43 14.19
C TYR A 243 -18.28 3.80 14.46
N LEU A 244 -18.59 4.79 13.63
CA LEU A 244 -18.17 6.17 13.78
C LEU A 244 -19.38 7.04 14.10
N GLY A 245 -19.30 7.82 15.18
CA GLY A 245 -20.28 8.85 15.51
C GLY A 245 -19.78 10.22 15.06
N TYR A 246 -20.55 10.93 14.23
CA TYR A 246 -20.26 12.31 13.88
C TYR A 246 -20.91 13.29 14.87
N ARG A 247 -20.39 14.53 14.91
CA ARG A 247 -20.90 15.59 15.79
C ARG A 247 -22.36 15.95 15.52
N ASP A 248 -22.85 15.69 14.32
CA ASP A 248 -24.25 15.89 13.92
C ASP A 248 -25.18 14.72 14.32
N GLY A 249 -24.66 13.75 15.08
CA GLY A 249 -25.40 12.59 15.57
C GLY A 249 -25.59 11.49 14.53
N ARG A 250 -25.13 11.66 13.29
CA ARG A 250 -25.26 10.62 12.26
C ARG A 250 -24.24 9.51 12.50
N PRO A 251 -24.66 8.25 12.56
CA PRO A 251 -23.73 7.13 12.61
C PRO A 251 -23.17 6.84 11.22
N HIS A 252 -21.94 6.36 11.19
CA HIS A 252 -21.31 5.80 10.02
C HIS A 252 -20.81 4.42 10.37
N VAL A 253 -21.39 3.43 9.71
CA VAL A 253 -21.08 2.02 9.90
C VAL A 253 -20.45 1.50 8.63
N ALA A 254 -19.28 0.88 8.73
CA ALA A 254 -18.74 0.11 7.63
C ALA A 254 -17.88 -1.06 8.14
N ASP A 255 -17.78 -2.10 7.31
CA ASP A 255 -16.81 -3.16 7.54
C ASP A 255 -15.39 -2.71 7.17
N GLU A 256 -14.41 -3.59 7.32
CA GLU A 256 -13.00 -3.27 7.08
C GLU A 256 -12.64 -2.99 5.62
N TYR A 257 -13.51 -3.39 4.70
CA TYR A 257 -13.40 -3.10 3.28
C TYR A 257 -14.24 -1.88 2.88
N GLY A 258 -14.79 -1.16 3.86
CA GLY A 258 -15.57 0.06 3.67
C GLY A 258 -16.98 -0.17 3.14
N ARG A 259 -17.52 -1.39 3.23
CA ARG A 259 -18.90 -1.68 2.84
C ARG A 259 -19.87 -1.27 3.92
N ARG A 260 -21.05 -0.85 3.49
CA ARG A 260 -22.18 -0.52 4.36
C ARG A 260 -22.99 -1.77 4.69
N PRO A 261 -23.75 -1.79 5.80
CA PRO A 261 -24.60 -2.93 6.18
C PRO A 261 -25.58 -3.38 5.08
N TRP A 262 -26.01 -2.48 4.20
CA TRP A 262 -26.93 -2.78 3.09
C TRP A 262 -26.21 -3.17 1.78
N GLN A 263 -24.88 -3.15 1.74
CA GLN A 263 -24.12 -3.52 0.54
C GLN A 263 -23.84 -5.03 0.51
N PRO A 264 -23.86 -5.66 -0.69
CA PRO A 264 -23.54 -7.07 -0.82
C PRO A 264 -22.15 -7.42 -0.26
N GLY A 265 -22.09 -8.53 0.47
CA GLY A 265 -20.86 -9.05 1.07
C GLY A 265 -20.42 -8.36 2.37
N PHE A 266 -21.21 -7.44 2.92
CA PHE A 266 -20.91 -6.85 4.24
C PHE A 266 -20.60 -7.95 5.28
N GLU A 267 -19.43 -7.86 5.92
CA GLU A 267 -18.91 -8.84 6.90
C GLU A 267 -18.72 -10.29 6.37
N THR A 268 -18.78 -10.54 5.06
CA THR A 268 -18.52 -11.88 4.50
C THR A 268 -17.04 -12.17 4.29
N ASP A 269 -16.27 -11.12 3.99
CA ASP A 269 -14.82 -11.20 3.86
C ASP A 269 -14.17 -11.04 5.23
N GLY A 270 -13.25 -11.93 5.55
CA GLY A 270 -12.77 -12.16 6.91
C GLY A 270 -13.28 -13.45 7.55
N SER A 271 -14.07 -14.24 6.81
CA SER A 271 -14.48 -15.60 7.18
C SER A 271 -13.31 -16.59 7.10
N GLY A 272 -13.52 -17.80 7.62
CA GLY A 272 -12.48 -18.74 8.07
C GLY A 272 -11.27 -18.95 7.15
N ASP A 273 -11.43 -18.91 5.83
CA ASP A 273 -10.30 -19.10 4.90
C ASP A 273 -9.30 -17.93 4.90
N GLU A 274 -9.77 -16.67 4.98
CA GLU A 274 -8.87 -15.51 5.08
C GLU A 274 -8.18 -15.48 6.44
N SER A 275 -8.88 -15.84 7.52
CA SER A 275 -8.28 -15.95 8.85
C SER A 275 -7.19 -17.03 8.90
N VAL A 276 -7.47 -18.22 8.36
CA VAL A 276 -6.50 -19.32 8.28
C VAL A 276 -5.30 -18.92 7.40
N ALA A 277 -5.55 -18.21 6.29
CA ALA A 277 -4.50 -17.69 5.44
C ALA A 277 -3.62 -16.67 6.17
N LEU A 278 -4.20 -15.75 6.94
CA LEU A 278 -3.45 -14.76 7.72
C LEU A 278 -2.58 -15.43 8.79
N GLU A 279 -3.13 -16.36 9.56
CA GLU A 279 -2.36 -17.07 10.60
C GLU A 279 -1.22 -17.90 9.99
N ARG A 280 -1.47 -18.57 8.85
CA ARG A 280 -0.40 -19.22 8.10
C ARG A 280 0.68 -18.22 7.67
N PHE A 281 0.26 -17.06 7.16
CA PHE A 281 1.17 -16.04 6.65
C PHE A 281 2.02 -15.45 7.77
N LYS A 282 1.46 -15.25 8.98
CA LYS A 282 2.24 -14.86 10.17
C LYS A 282 3.39 -15.81 10.44
N GLY A 283 3.13 -17.12 10.41
CA GLY A 283 4.17 -18.13 10.62
C GLY A 283 5.20 -18.19 9.50
N GLU A 284 4.75 -18.15 8.23
CA GLU A 284 5.65 -18.13 7.08
C GLU A 284 6.58 -16.90 7.11
N PHE A 285 6.03 -15.74 7.47
CA PHE A 285 6.79 -14.50 7.58
C PHE A 285 7.80 -14.57 8.74
N ALA A 286 7.39 -15.07 9.91
CA ALA A 286 8.29 -15.30 11.04
C ALA A 286 9.44 -16.26 10.66
N ARG A 287 9.16 -17.34 9.92
CA ARG A 287 10.20 -18.26 9.44
C ARG A 287 11.17 -17.61 8.46
N LEU A 288 10.69 -16.75 7.56
CA LEU A 288 11.50 -16.14 6.51
C LEU A 288 12.35 -14.96 7.00
N PHE A 289 11.86 -14.22 7.99
CA PHE A 289 12.46 -12.97 8.45
C PHE A 289 12.94 -13.00 9.91
N GLY A 290 12.65 -14.09 10.63
CA GLY A 290 13.06 -14.28 12.02
C GLY A 290 12.18 -13.54 13.03
N PRO A 291 12.63 -13.45 14.29
CA PRO A 291 11.84 -12.89 15.39
C PRO A 291 11.69 -11.37 15.32
N ARG A 292 12.63 -10.66 14.68
CA ARG A 292 12.58 -9.18 14.55
C ARG A 292 11.38 -8.76 13.69
N ARG A 293 10.61 -7.78 14.17
CA ARG A 293 9.44 -7.21 13.49
C ARG A 293 9.89 -6.33 12.32
N ARG A 294 9.20 -6.44 11.18
CA ARG A 294 9.46 -5.64 9.96
C ARG A 294 8.39 -4.58 9.78
N GLY A 295 8.38 -3.65 10.72
CA GLY A 295 7.30 -2.69 10.87
C GLY A 295 6.47 -3.00 12.11
N ARG A 296 6.10 -1.96 12.84
CA ARG A 296 5.44 -2.05 14.14
C ARG A 296 4.27 -1.07 14.19
N VAL A 297 3.16 -1.51 14.73
CA VAL A 297 2.04 -0.62 15.05
C VAL A 297 2.19 -0.08 16.47
N ARG A 298 1.42 0.96 16.78
CA ARG A 298 1.28 1.40 18.16
C ARG A 298 0.29 0.48 18.85
N TRP A 299 0.76 -0.25 19.87
CA TRP A 299 -0.12 -1.07 20.70
C TRP A 299 -1.22 -0.19 21.31
N PRO A 300 -2.44 -0.69 21.57
CA PRO A 300 -3.42 -0.02 22.43
C PRO A 300 -2.85 0.18 23.84
N GLY A 301 -2.07 1.26 24.00
CA GLY A 301 -1.24 1.59 25.15
C GLY A 301 -0.27 2.75 24.83
N PRO A 302 0.60 3.15 25.76
CA PRO A 302 1.50 4.29 25.55
C PRO A 302 2.67 4.00 24.59
N GLY A 303 2.94 2.73 24.23
CA GLY A 303 4.14 2.30 23.51
C GLY A 303 3.92 1.67 22.14
N LEU A 304 5.02 1.52 21.40
CA LEU A 304 5.10 0.69 20.20
C LEU A 304 5.11 -0.79 20.59
N GLU A 305 4.71 -1.66 19.67
CA GLU A 305 4.95 -3.10 19.82
C GLU A 305 6.44 -3.41 20.04
N PRO A 306 6.77 -4.55 20.69
CA PRO A 306 8.13 -5.01 20.83
C PRO A 306 8.87 -5.08 19.48
N GLU A 307 10.17 -4.78 19.49
CA GLU A 307 10.98 -4.85 18.27
C GLU A 307 11.15 -6.28 17.75
N GLN A 308 11.09 -7.26 18.64
CA GLN A 308 11.22 -8.67 18.32
C GLN A 308 10.25 -9.49 19.16
N ASP A 309 9.81 -10.60 18.60
CA ASP A 309 9.14 -11.65 19.36
C ASP A 309 10.13 -12.26 20.37
N ASP A 310 9.66 -12.58 21.57
CA ASP A 310 10.39 -13.48 22.48
C ASP A 310 10.37 -14.93 21.93
N ASP A 311 11.18 -15.81 22.53
CA ASP A 311 11.34 -17.18 22.03
C ASP A 311 10.01 -17.95 21.99
N GLU A 312 9.13 -17.71 22.97
CA GLU A 312 7.82 -18.35 23.05
C GLU A 312 6.89 -17.85 21.94
N SER A 313 6.77 -16.53 21.77
CA SER A 313 5.98 -15.88 20.72
C SER A 313 6.50 -16.23 19.33
N HIS A 314 7.82 -16.30 19.14
CA HIS A 314 8.40 -16.69 17.87
C HIS A 314 8.08 -18.15 17.56
N LYS A 315 8.24 -19.06 18.53
CA LYS A 315 7.88 -20.47 18.37
C LYS A 315 6.38 -20.66 18.11
N TYR A 316 5.53 -19.88 18.79
CA TYR A 316 4.09 -19.85 18.54
C TYR A 316 3.79 -19.49 17.08
N HIS A 317 4.35 -18.39 16.57
CA HIS A 317 4.17 -17.98 15.17
C HIS A 317 4.64 -19.05 14.20
N LEU A 318 5.81 -19.68 14.42
CA LEU A 318 6.28 -20.79 13.57
C LEU A 318 5.27 -21.96 13.52
N GLY A 319 4.63 -22.28 14.66
CA GLY A 319 3.60 -23.31 14.74
C GLY A 319 2.36 -23.01 13.87
N LEU A 320 1.98 -21.73 13.74
CA LEU A 320 0.83 -21.32 12.93
C LEU A 320 0.97 -21.70 11.46
N GLU A 321 2.19 -21.65 10.89
CA GLU A 321 2.43 -22.04 9.51
C GLU A 321 2.11 -23.53 9.30
N GLU A 322 2.58 -24.39 10.20
CA GLU A 322 2.43 -25.84 10.09
C GLU A 322 0.97 -26.28 10.24
N GLU A 323 0.27 -25.70 11.22
CA GLU A 323 -1.14 -25.98 11.49
C GLU A 323 -2.03 -25.54 10.32
N ASN A 324 -1.92 -24.29 9.91
CA ASN A 324 -2.82 -23.70 8.92
C ASN A 324 -2.51 -24.16 7.48
N ARG A 325 -1.27 -24.57 7.18
CA ARG A 325 -0.92 -25.19 5.89
C ARG A 325 -1.70 -26.50 5.66
N LYS A 326 -1.97 -27.28 6.71
CA LYS A 326 -2.77 -28.52 6.61
C LYS A 326 -4.23 -28.21 6.31
N LEU A 327 -4.79 -27.20 6.96
CA LEU A 327 -6.18 -26.76 6.78
C LEU A 327 -6.46 -26.27 5.36
N LEU A 328 -5.52 -25.53 4.75
CA LEU A 328 -5.65 -25.06 3.36
C LEU A 328 -5.45 -26.16 2.32
N LYS A 329 -4.59 -27.17 2.58
CA LYS A 329 -4.43 -28.31 1.65
C LYS A 329 -5.68 -29.19 1.54
N GLY A 330 -6.49 -29.26 2.59
CA GLY A 330 -7.79 -29.96 2.58
C GLY A 330 -8.87 -29.24 1.76
N LYS A 331 -8.65 -27.95 1.46
CA LYS A 331 -9.56 -27.09 0.68
C LYS A 331 -8.86 -26.71 -0.62
N ARG A 332 -8.88 -27.61 -1.61
CA ARG A 332 -8.41 -27.25 -2.96
C ARG A 332 -9.25 -26.08 -3.47
N TYR A 333 -8.64 -24.90 -3.58
CA TYR A 333 -9.13 -23.80 -4.41
C TYR A 333 -9.18 -24.32 -5.85
N GLY A 334 -10.40 -24.60 -6.32
CA GLY A 334 -10.69 -24.99 -7.70
C GLY A 334 -10.76 -23.80 -8.62
#